data_AF-A0A2V8GTE3-F1
#
_entry.id   AF-A0A2V8GTE3-F1
#
_cell.length_a   1.000
_cell.length_b   1.000
_cell.length_c   1.000
_cell.angle_alpha   90.00
_cell.angle_beta   90.00
_cell.angle_gamma   90.00
#
_symmetry.space_group_name_H-M   'P 1'
#
loop_
_entity.id
_entity.type
_entity.pdbx_description
1 polymer ?
#
loop_
_entity_poly.entity_id
_entity_poly.type
_entity_poly.pdbx_seq_one_letter_code
_entity_poly.pdbx_strand_id
1 'polypeptide(L)'
;MRVIFSLFIATFWAAAAAAQPAAVPMTNEPHHKRLLYTNDLRLWDVTLAPGESTPPLLHEYDMATVVIGDGTVTIHNAGPTWRIDNRGTTPYRAFEIENVHEMKQTPPFAITDLMLKVSDGAVMHQHTGATIIVLVSGTLEQGGIGGEEPVRISQPGQWLALPRFQGHTVAAVGGTARAIEIEVR
;
A
#
# COMPACT_ATOMS: atom_id res chain seq x y z
N MET A 1 31.50 -61.03 43.20
CA MET A 1 31.43 -60.35 41.89
C MET A 1 30.20 -59.44 41.92
N ARG A 2 30.38 -58.13 42.08
CA ARG A 2 29.28 -57.14 42.17
C ARG A 2 29.20 -56.38 40.85
N VAL A 3 28.11 -56.57 40.11
CA VAL A 3 27.83 -55.86 38.86
C VAL A 3 27.05 -54.60 39.22
N ILE A 4 27.64 -53.43 38.96
CA ILE A 4 26.99 -52.12 39.13
C ILE A 4 26.38 -51.75 37.77
N PHE A 5 25.05 -51.76 37.68
CA PHE A 5 24.33 -51.22 36.52
C PHE A 5 24.25 -49.70 36.66
N SER A 6 24.94 -48.97 35.77
CA SER A 6 24.78 -47.52 35.65
C SER A 6 23.60 -47.22 34.73
N LEU A 7 22.56 -46.62 35.29
CA LEU A 7 21.38 -46.17 34.55
C LEU A 7 21.67 -44.79 33.95
N PHE A 8 21.89 -44.72 32.64
CA PHE A 8 21.94 -43.45 31.90
C PHE A 8 20.50 -42.99 31.62
N ILE A 9 20.06 -41.94 32.30
CA ILE A 9 18.81 -41.23 31.97
C ILE A 9 19.14 -40.26 30.84
N ALA A 10 18.79 -40.60 29.61
CA ALA A 10 18.84 -39.68 28.49
C ALA A 10 17.63 -38.73 28.56
N THR A 11 17.86 -37.49 28.97
CA THR A 11 16.87 -36.41 28.91
C THR A 11 16.74 -35.92 27.46
N PHE A 12 15.73 -36.41 26.76
CA PHE A 12 15.30 -35.83 25.49
C PHE A 12 14.59 -34.49 25.75
N TRP A 13 15.27 -33.38 25.44
CA TRP A 13 14.61 -32.09 25.30
C TRP A 13 13.86 -32.06 23.97
N ALA A 14 12.54 -32.24 24.02
CA ALA A 14 11.70 -31.93 22.87
C ALA A 14 11.69 -30.42 22.68
N ALA A 15 12.31 -29.93 21.61
CA ALA A 15 12.15 -28.54 21.19
C ALA A 15 10.68 -28.36 20.78
N ALA A 16 9.93 -27.60 21.57
CA ALA A 16 8.59 -27.17 21.19
C ALA A 16 8.72 -26.27 19.97
N ALA A 17 8.19 -26.70 18.83
CA ALA A 17 8.03 -25.82 17.67
C ALA A 17 7.09 -24.68 18.08
N ALA A 18 7.57 -23.44 18.07
CA ALA A 18 6.72 -22.29 18.29
C ALA A 18 5.66 -22.26 17.18
N ALA A 19 4.38 -22.26 17.57
CA ALA A 19 3.28 -22.14 16.61
C ALA A 19 3.41 -20.79 15.90
N GLN A 20 3.38 -20.82 14.56
CA GLN A 20 3.41 -19.61 13.75
C GLN A 20 2.09 -18.85 13.96
N PRO A 21 2.11 -17.50 14.08
CA PRO A 21 0.88 -16.75 14.25
C PRO A 21 -0.08 -17.02 13.09
N ALA A 22 -1.36 -17.20 13.41
CA ALA A 22 -2.40 -17.39 12.41
C ALA A 22 -2.47 -16.15 11.48
N ALA A 23 -2.73 -16.40 10.20
CA ALA A 23 -2.91 -15.31 9.26
C ALA A 23 -4.17 -14.51 9.59
N VAL A 24 -4.10 -13.19 9.49
CA VAL A 24 -5.22 -12.29 9.76
C VAL A 24 -5.67 -11.59 8.48
N PRO A 25 -6.99 -11.32 8.31
CA PRO A 25 -7.45 -10.41 7.27
C PRO A 25 -6.87 -9.01 7.50
N MET A 26 -6.53 -8.30 6.41
CA MET A 26 -5.99 -6.94 6.50
C MET A 26 -6.92 -5.97 7.26
N THR A 27 -8.23 -6.19 7.19
CA THR A 27 -9.25 -5.42 7.91
C THR A 27 -9.13 -5.47 9.44
N ASN A 28 -8.42 -6.47 9.97
CA ASN A 28 -8.20 -6.67 11.40
C ASN A 28 -6.75 -6.40 11.81
N GLU A 29 -5.88 -5.99 10.89
CA GLU A 29 -4.47 -5.75 11.16
C GLU A 29 -4.27 -4.33 11.74
N PRO A 30 -3.64 -4.19 12.93
CA PRO A 30 -3.59 -2.90 13.66
C PRO A 30 -2.78 -1.78 12.99
N HIS A 31 -1.84 -2.10 12.10
CA HIS A 31 -1.04 -1.13 11.35
C HIS A 31 -1.74 -0.65 10.07
N HIS A 32 -2.81 -1.32 9.60
CA HIS A 32 -3.58 -0.94 8.42
C HIS A 32 -4.79 -0.08 8.82
N LYS A 33 -4.64 1.24 8.69
CA LYS A 33 -5.72 2.18 8.98
C LYS A 33 -6.52 2.47 7.72
N ARG A 34 -7.82 2.24 7.77
CA ARG A 34 -8.72 2.54 6.66
C ARG A 34 -8.78 4.05 6.39
N LEU A 35 -8.52 4.45 5.13
CA LEU A 35 -8.66 5.83 4.66
C LEU A 35 -9.89 6.05 3.77
N LEU A 36 -10.13 5.17 2.80
CA LEU A 36 -11.22 5.31 1.83
C LEU A 36 -11.78 3.96 1.43
N TYR A 37 -13.10 3.81 1.45
CA TYR A 37 -13.82 2.62 0.99
C TYR A 37 -14.88 3.03 -0.03
N THR A 38 -14.84 2.39 -1.20
CA THR A 38 -15.82 2.55 -2.27
C THR A 38 -16.23 1.18 -2.80
N ASN A 39 -17.09 1.14 -3.82
CA ASN A 39 -17.42 -0.10 -4.53
C ASN A 39 -16.33 -0.54 -5.50
N ASP A 40 -15.33 0.30 -5.78
CA ASP A 40 -14.26 0.02 -6.75
C ASP A 40 -12.93 -0.27 -6.05
N LEU A 41 -12.61 0.44 -4.96
CA LEU A 41 -11.35 0.28 -4.23
C LEU A 41 -11.47 0.47 -2.73
N ARG A 42 -10.49 -0.08 -2.00
CA ARG A 42 -10.18 0.26 -0.60
C ARG A 42 -8.78 0.81 -0.51
N LEU A 43 -8.59 1.85 0.29
CA LEU A 43 -7.32 2.50 0.57
C LEU A 43 -6.96 2.39 2.05
N TRP A 44 -5.74 1.96 2.31
CA TRP A 44 -5.18 1.75 3.64
C TRP A 44 -3.94 2.62 3.84
N ASP A 45 -3.84 3.28 4.99
CA ASP A 45 -2.60 3.88 5.51
C ASP A 45 -1.88 2.85 6.36
N VAL A 46 -0.67 2.47 5.94
CA VAL A 46 0.14 1.46 6.60
C VAL A 46 1.33 2.14 7.25
N THR A 47 1.47 2.02 8.57
CA THR A 47 2.61 2.56 9.32
C THR A 47 3.20 1.52 10.25
N LEU A 48 4.50 1.23 10.11
CA LEU A 48 5.26 0.39 11.03
C LEU A 48 6.45 1.18 11.58
N ALA A 49 6.60 1.24 12.91
CA ALA A 49 7.79 1.77 13.55
C ALA A 49 9.01 0.86 13.29
N PRO A 50 10.25 1.37 13.46
CA PRO A 50 11.45 0.55 13.38
C PRO A 50 11.38 -0.68 14.29
N GLY A 51 11.64 -1.86 13.74
CA GLY A 51 11.61 -3.13 14.46
C GLY A 51 10.23 -3.79 14.54
N GLU A 52 9.15 -3.11 14.12
CA GLU A 52 7.81 -3.70 14.07
C GLU A 52 7.64 -4.65 12.87
N SER A 53 6.64 -5.52 12.97
CA SER A 53 6.26 -6.45 11.91
C SER A 53 4.76 -6.66 11.92
N THR A 54 4.16 -6.86 10.75
CA THR A 54 2.79 -7.36 10.68
C THR A 54 2.75 -8.85 11.03
N PRO A 55 1.62 -9.39 11.52
CA PRO A 55 1.36 -10.82 11.39
C PRO A 55 1.30 -11.22 9.90
N PRO A 56 1.28 -12.53 9.58
CA PRO A 56 0.96 -12.97 8.22
C PRO A 56 -0.43 -12.44 7.80
N LEU A 57 -0.50 -11.86 6.60
CA LEU A 57 -1.67 -11.17 6.06
C LEU A 57 -2.26 -11.94 4.90
N LEU A 58 -3.58 -12.14 4.94
CA LEU A 58 -4.34 -12.62 3.79
C LEU A 58 -4.86 -11.43 2.99
N HIS A 59 -4.62 -11.49 1.68
CA HIS A 59 -5.14 -10.52 0.72
C HIS A 59 -6.33 -11.16 0.03
N GLU A 60 -7.51 -10.59 0.20
CA GLU A 60 -8.73 -11.05 -0.47
C GLU A 60 -8.83 -10.52 -1.91
N TYR A 61 -8.12 -9.43 -2.19
CA TYR A 61 -8.18 -8.68 -3.44
C TYR A 61 -6.79 -8.43 -4.01
N ASP A 62 -6.74 -8.09 -5.31
CA ASP A 62 -5.50 -7.65 -5.94
C ASP A 62 -5.08 -6.31 -5.32
N MET A 63 -3.77 -6.15 -5.08
CA MET A 63 -3.26 -5.03 -4.31
C MET A 63 -2.10 -4.31 -5.01
N ALA A 64 -2.08 -2.99 -4.88
CA ALA A 64 -0.92 -2.16 -5.19
C ALA A 64 -0.44 -1.42 -3.93
N THR A 65 0.87 -1.35 -3.73
CA THR A 65 1.49 -0.64 -2.60
C THR A 65 2.29 0.56 -3.09
N VAL A 66 2.06 1.73 -2.50
CA VAL A 66 2.82 2.96 -2.74
C VAL A 66 3.57 3.34 -1.48
N VAL A 67 4.88 3.19 -1.47
CA VAL A 67 5.72 3.61 -0.34
C VAL A 67 5.93 5.13 -0.40
N ILE A 68 5.53 5.84 0.66
CA ILE A 68 5.57 7.31 0.76
C ILE A 68 6.57 7.82 1.80
N GLY A 69 7.40 6.94 2.35
CA GLY A 69 8.46 7.25 3.31
C GLY A 69 9.80 6.62 2.94
N ASP A 70 10.80 6.77 3.81
CA ASP A 70 12.16 6.25 3.65
C ASP A 70 12.42 4.94 4.42
N GLY A 71 11.40 4.39 5.08
CA GLY A 71 11.48 3.14 5.82
C GLY A 71 11.87 1.97 4.92
N THR A 72 12.79 1.14 5.42
CA THR A 72 13.24 -0.06 4.72
C THR A 72 12.54 -1.28 5.29
N VAL A 73 11.82 -2.01 4.44
CA VAL A 73 11.10 -3.22 4.83
C VAL A 73 11.62 -4.46 4.12
N THR A 74 11.47 -5.60 4.79
CA THR A 74 11.52 -6.91 4.16
C THR A 74 10.09 -7.41 4.01
N ILE A 75 9.70 -7.74 2.78
CA ILE A 75 8.40 -8.35 2.49
C ILE A 75 8.62 -9.86 2.34
N HIS A 76 7.94 -10.63 3.19
CA HIS A 76 7.95 -12.08 3.17
C HIS A 76 6.69 -12.57 2.45
N ASN A 77 6.87 -13.40 1.41
CA ASN A 77 5.78 -14.12 0.77
C ASN A 77 5.88 -15.61 1.14
N ALA A 78 4.78 -16.17 1.65
CA ALA A 78 4.64 -17.60 1.92
C ALA A 78 3.29 -18.11 1.41
N GLY A 79 3.13 -18.16 0.09
CA GLY A 79 1.90 -18.62 -0.57
C GLY A 79 0.81 -17.55 -0.51
N PRO A 80 -0.35 -17.80 0.13
CA PRO A 80 -1.43 -16.81 0.22
C PRO A 80 -1.16 -15.72 1.26
N THR A 81 -0.07 -15.84 2.02
CA THR A 81 0.23 -14.92 3.12
C THR A 81 1.43 -14.04 2.83
N TRP A 82 1.32 -12.80 3.28
CA TRP A 82 2.37 -11.79 3.19
C TRP A 82 2.70 -11.25 4.57
N ARG A 83 3.95 -10.87 4.82
CA ARG A 83 4.33 -10.21 6.07
C ARG A 83 5.33 -9.11 5.78
N ILE A 84 5.16 -7.98 6.46
CA ILE A 84 6.04 -6.82 6.33
C ILE A 84 6.84 -6.69 7.62
N ASP A 85 8.16 -6.68 7.50
CA ASP A 85 9.08 -6.43 8.61
C ASP A 85 9.78 -5.09 8.38
N ASN A 86 9.60 -4.10 9.25
CA ASN A 86 10.41 -2.89 9.21
C ASN A 86 11.77 -3.13 9.89
N ARG A 87 12.77 -3.50 9.08
CA ARG A 87 14.14 -3.74 9.53
C ARG A 87 15.02 -2.49 9.48
N GLY A 88 14.47 -1.37 9.00
CA GLY A 88 15.16 -0.08 8.94
C GLY A 88 15.19 0.64 10.29
N THR A 89 15.73 1.87 10.25
CA THR A 89 15.82 2.77 11.41
C THR A 89 14.79 3.90 11.39
N THR A 90 13.99 4.01 10.33
CA THR A 90 12.91 4.99 10.18
C THR A 90 11.55 4.30 10.04
N PRO A 91 10.44 4.98 10.39
CA PRO A 91 9.11 4.44 10.18
C PRO A 91 8.85 4.12 8.70
N TYR A 92 8.33 2.93 8.44
CA TYR A 92 7.77 2.58 7.14
C TYR A 92 6.39 3.22 7.02
N ARG A 93 6.12 3.84 5.86
CA ARG A 93 4.84 4.43 5.53
C ARG A 93 4.47 4.10 4.09
N ALA A 94 3.28 3.55 3.90
CA ALA A 94 2.76 3.25 2.58
C ALA A 94 1.25 3.42 2.49
N PHE A 95 0.78 3.57 1.26
CA PHE A 95 -0.62 3.32 0.92
C PHE A 95 -0.74 1.93 0.30
N GLU A 96 -1.76 1.20 0.72
CA GLU A 96 -2.15 -0.05 0.06
C GLU A 96 -3.54 0.12 -0.53
N ILE A 97 -3.67 -0.27 -1.80
CA ILE A 97 -4.87 -0.08 -2.62
C ILE A 97 -5.37 -1.47 -3.00
N GLU A 98 -6.54 -1.87 -2.51
CA GLU A 98 -7.21 -3.09 -2.93
C GLU A 98 -8.18 -2.81 -4.07
N ASN A 99 -8.10 -3.61 -5.14
CA ASN A 99 -9.10 -3.64 -6.21
C ASN A 99 -10.28 -4.51 -5.78
N VAL A 100 -11.33 -3.86 -5.26
CA VAL A 100 -12.60 -4.52 -4.89
C VAL A 100 -13.65 -4.42 -6.01
N HIS A 101 -13.26 -3.95 -7.19
CA HIS A 101 -14.15 -3.81 -8.34
C HIS A 101 -14.70 -5.17 -8.78
N GLU A 102 -16.00 -5.25 -9.01
CA GLU A 102 -16.67 -6.50 -9.35
C GLU A 102 -16.24 -7.03 -10.73
N MET A 103 -15.99 -6.15 -11.70
CA MET A 103 -15.59 -6.52 -13.07
C MET A 103 -14.09 -6.40 -13.27
N LYS A 104 -13.32 -7.17 -12.49
CA LYS A 104 -11.85 -7.15 -12.53
C LYS A 104 -11.29 -7.29 -13.94
N GLN A 105 -10.38 -6.39 -14.31
CA GLN A 105 -9.58 -6.51 -15.54
C GLN A 105 -8.20 -7.10 -15.25
N THR A 106 -7.53 -7.56 -16.31
CA THR A 106 -6.12 -7.96 -16.29
C THR A 106 -5.34 -7.04 -17.23
N PRO A 107 -4.34 -6.27 -16.74
CA PRO A 107 -3.92 -6.15 -15.34
C PRO A 107 -4.96 -5.42 -14.46
N PRO A 108 -4.99 -5.70 -13.13
CA PRO A 108 -5.97 -5.11 -12.20
C PRO A 108 -5.73 -3.63 -11.89
N PHE A 109 -4.56 -3.11 -12.29
CA PHE A 109 -4.19 -1.71 -12.16
C PHE A 109 -3.51 -1.20 -13.43
N ALA A 110 -3.74 0.06 -13.78
CA ALA A 110 -2.85 0.84 -14.63
C ALA A 110 -2.13 1.88 -13.78
N ILE A 111 -0.80 1.91 -13.87
CA ILE A 111 0.05 2.80 -13.08
C ILE A 111 0.83 3.70 -14.04
N THR A 112 0.69 5.01 -13.85
CA THR A 112 1.31 6.03 -14.72
C THR A 112 2.16 6.97 -13.89
N ASP A 113 3.42 7.17 -14.27
CA ASP A 113 4.29 8.23 -13.73
C ASP A 113 4.08 9.51 -14.52
N LEU A 114 3.62 10.56 -13.84
CA LEU A 114 3.33 11.86 -14.41
C LEU A 114 4.45 12.83 -14.05
N MET A 115 5.00 13.48 -15.07
CA MET A 115 5.92 14.60 -14.92
C MET A 115 5.37 15.79 -15.69
N LEU A 116 4.95 16.83 -14.98
CA LEU A 116 4.30 18.00 -15.54
C LEU A 116 5.11 19.26 -15.27
N LYS A 117 5.16 20.15 -16.25
CA LYS A 117 5.73 21.50 -16.12
C LYS A 117 4.61 22.52 -16.27
N VAL A 118 4.75 23.70 -15.65
CA VAL A 118 3.81 24.82 -15.85
C VAL A 118 3.61 25.14 -17.33
N SER A 119 4.64 25.00 -18.17
CA SER A 119 4.56 25.22 -19.62
C SER A 119 3.64 24.27 -20.36
N ASP A 120 3.33 23.11 -19.78
CA ASP A 120 2.48 22.09 -20.40
C ASP A 120 1.00 22.48 -20.30
N GLY A 121 0.66 23.44 -19.44
CA GLY A 121 -0.71 23.82 -19.14
C GLY A 121 -1.46 22.73 -18.38
N ALA A 122 -2.79 22.85 -18.34
CA ALA A 122 -3.65 21.83 -17.76
C ALA A 122 -3.93 20.72 -18.78
N VAL A 123 -3.68 19.47 -18.38
CA VAL A 123 -3.97 18.28 -19.18
C VAL A 123 -5.33 17.73 -18.76
N MET A 124 -6.27 17.65 -19.70
CA MET A 124 -7.60 17.08 -19.49
C MET A 124 -7.63 15.61 -19.95
N HIS A 125 -8.09 14.72 -19.08
CA HIS A 125 -8.33 13.31 -19.44
C HIS A 125 -9.42 12.70 -18.56
N GLN A 126 -9.71 11.42 -18.79
CA GLN A 126 -10.73 10.65 -18.10
C GLN A 126 -10.24 9.21 -17.93
N HIS A 127 -10.59 8.61 -16.79
CA HIS A 127 -10.35 7.19 -16.51
C HIS A 127 -11.63 6.38 -16.64
N THR A 128 -11.45 5.09 -16.95
CA THR A 128 -12.55 4.11 -16.95
C THR A 128 -12.78 3.52 -15.55
N GLY A 129 -11.75 3.52 -14.72
CA GLY A 129 -11.76 3.07 -13.34
C GLY A 129 -11.60 4.19 -12.31
N ALA A 130 -11.81 3.85 -11.04
CA ALA A 130 -11.48 4.75 -9.93
C ALA A 130 -9.97 4.93 -9.86
N THR A 131 -9.51 6.16 -9.62
CA THR A 131 -8.09 6.51 -9.72
C THR A 131 -7.59 7.19 -8.45
N ILE A 132 -6.40 6.82 -8.00
CA ILE A 132 -5.68 7.54 -6.94
C ILE A 132 -4.51 8.30 -7.57
N ILE A 133 -4.42 9.61 -7.30
CA ILE A 133 -3.23 10.42 -7.59
C ILE A 133 -2.41 10.52 -6.30
N VAL A 134 -1.13 10.18 -6.35
CA VAL A 134 -0.17 10.39 -5.24
C VAL A 134 0.90 11.39 -5.68
N LEU A 135 1.03 12.51 -4.96
CA LEU A 135 2.07 13.50 -5.23
C LEU A 135 3.44 12.98 -4.79
N VAL A 136 4.41 12.95 -5.71
CA VAL A 136 5.80 12.60 -5.42
C VAL A 136 6.63 13.83 -5.13
N SER A 137 6.46 14.91 -5.89
CA SER A 137 7.19 16.17 -5.68
C SER A 137 6.50 17.35 -6.36
N GLY A 138 6.81 18.58 -5.93
CA GLY A 138 6.28 19.81 -6.50
C GLY A 138 4.89 20.16 -5.96
N THR A 139 4.07 20.82 -6.78
CA THR A 139 2.67 21.13 -6.46
C THR A 139 1.81 20.84 -7.67
N LEU A 140 0.75 20.06 -7.45
CA LEU A 140 -0.21 19.68 -8.46
C LEU A 140 -1.56 20.30 -8.11
N GLU A 141 -2.21 20.87 -9.12
CA GLU A 141 -3.60 21.26 -9.05
C GLU A 141 -4.42 20.35 -9.94
N GLN A 142 -5.50 19.82 -9.37
CA GLN A 142 -6.45 18.98 -10.05
C GLN A 142 -7.78 19.76 -10.16
N GLY A 143 -8.31 19.91 -11.37
CA GLY A 143 -9.57 20.64 -11.63
C GLY A 143 -10.63 19.79 -12.32
N GLY A 144 -11.87 20.26 -12.32
CA GLY A 144 -12.93 19.71 -13.19
C GLY A 144 -13.67 18.47 -12.67
N ILE A 145 -13.44 18.03 -11.42
CA ILE A 145 -14.30 17.04 -10.77
C ILE A 145 -15.67 17.68 -10.57
N GLY A 146 -16.63 17.41 -11.45
CA GLY A 146 -18.04 17.69 -11.19
C GLY A 146 -18.40 19.18 -11.13
N GLY A 147 -17.52 20.05 -11.67
CA GLY A 147 -17.67 21.50 -11.57
C GLY A 147 -17.25 22.09 -10.22
N GLU A 148 -16.53 21.32 -9.40
CA GLU A 148 -15.98 21.79 -8.12
C GLU A 148 -14.72 22.64 -8.31
N GLU A 149 -14.39 23.39 -7.26
CA GLU A 149 -13.15 24.17 -7.17
C GLU A 149 -11.93 23.26 -7.29
N PRO A 150 -10.85 23.71 -7.96
CA PRO A 150 -9.63 22.92 -8.08
C PRO A 150 -9.04 22.52 -6.71
N VAL A 151 -8.66 21.25 -6.59
CA VAL A 151 -7.98 20.71 -5.41
C VAL A 151 -6.48 20.81 -5.62
N ARG A 152 -5.78 21.47 -4.70
CA ARG A 152 -4.31 21.58 -4.73
C ARG A 152 -3.67 20.61 -3.74
N ILE A 153 -2.78 19.76 -4.24
CA ILE A 153 -1.90 18.92 -3.44
C ILE A 153 -0.47 19.43 -3.57
N SER A 154 0.21 19.62 -2.44
CA SER A 154 1.51 20.32 -2.38
C SER A 154 2.55 19.67 -1.48
N GLN A 155 2.18 18.60 -0.77
CA GLN A 155 3.08 17.85 0.09
C GLN A 155 3.35 16.46 -0.51
N PRO A 156 4.61 16.04 -0.69
CA PRO A 156 4.93 14.66 -1.07
C PRO A 156 4.18 13.64 -0.18
N GLY A 157 3.59 12.63 -0.80
CA GLY A 157 2.72 11.65 -0.15
C GLY A 157 1.28 12.12 0.08
N GLN A 158 0.94 13.37 -0.21
CA GLN A 158 -0.47 13.81 -0.30
C GLN A 158 -1.12 13.17 -1.53
N TRP A 159 -2.38 12.78 -1.40
CA TRP A 159 -3.10 12.04 -2.42
C TRP A 159 -4.52 12.55 -2.60
N LEU A 160 -5.13 12.17 -3.72
CA LEU A 160 -6.52 12.44 -4.07
C LEU A 160 -7.14 11.21 -4.73
N ALA A 161 -8.41 10.93 -4.44
CA ALA A 161 -9.19 9.90 -5.11
C ALA A 161 -10.15 10.52 -6.12
N LEU A 162 -10.22 9.92 -7.31
CA LEU A 162 -11.08 10.30 -8.41
C LEU A 162 -12.06 9.17 -8.70
N PRO A 163 -13.37 9.44 -8.84
CA PRO A 163 -14.32 8.41 -9.24
C PRO A 163 -14.16 8.07 -10.72
N ARG A 164 -14.58 6.87 -11.09
CA ARG A 164 -14.59 6.40 -12.47
C ARG A 164 -15.45 7.27 -13.39
N PHE A 165 -15.08 7.32 -14.66
CA PHE A 165 -15.78 8.03 -15.73
C PHE A 165 -15.93 9.55 -15.55
N GLN A 166 -15.19 10.15 -14.61
CA GLN A 166 -15.18 11.59 -14.43
C GLN A 166 -13.96 12.19 -15.15
N GLY A 167 -14.23 13.06 -16.10
CA GLY A 167 -13.19 13.89 -16.71
C GLY A 167 -12.61 14.86 -15.69
N HIS A 168 -11.30 15.06 -15.71
CA HIS A 168 -10.61 15.98 -14.83
C HIS A 168 -9.36 16.55 -15.52
N THR A 169 -8.86 17.66 -14.98
CA THR A 169 -7.60 18.25 -15.38
C THR A 169 -6.54 18.07 -14.30
N VAL A 170 -5.28 17.97 -14.72
CA VAL A 170 -4.11 18.07 -13.84
C VAL A 170 -3.14 19.10 -14.39
N ALA A 171 -2.57 19.92 -13.52
CA ALA A 171 -1.59 20.95 -13.88
C ALA A 171 -0.51 21.09 -12.80
N ALA A 172 0.73 21.33 -13.22
CA ALA A 172 1.78 21.73 -12.29
C ALA A 172 1.62 23.21 -11.88
N VAL A 173 1.81 23.52 -10.61
CA VAL A 173 1.74 24.89 -10.07
C VAL A 173 3.12 25.33 -9.57
N GLY A 174 3.56 26.51 -10.01
CA GLY A 174 4.79 27.14 -9.52
C GLY A 174 6.11 26.47 -9.94
N GLY A 175 6.07 25.35 -10.66
CA GLY A 175 7.28 24.64 -11.07
C GLY A 175 7.00 23.32 -11.79
N THR A 176 7.89 22.33 -11.59
CA THR A 176 7.64 20.96 -12.05
C THR A 176 6.92 20.19 -10.95
N ALA A 177 5.92 19.39 -11.33
CA ALA A 177 5.24 18.46 -10.43
C ALA A 177 5.44 17.03 -10.93
N ARG A 178 5.66 16.11 -10.00
CA ARG A 178 5.68 14.68 -10.27
C ARG A 178 4.62 13.98 -9.43
N ALA A 179 3.81 13.13 -10.05
CA ALA A 179 2.78 12.36 -9.38
C ALA A 179 2.71 10.94 -9.97
N ILE A 180 2.12 10.00 -9.23
CA ILE A 180 1.73 8.70 -9.75
C ILE A 180 0.21 8.63 -9.80
N GLU A 181 -0.34 8.25 -10.96
CA GLU A 181 -1.74 7.88 -11.13
C GLU A 181 -1.89 6.36 -11.09
N ILE A 182 -2.83 5.88 -10.27
CA ILE A 182 -3.13 4.45 -10.11
C ILE A 182 -4.62 4.26 -10.37
N GLU A 183 -4.94 3.78 -11.57
CA GLU A 183 -6.31 3.45 -11.98
C GLU A 183 -6.61 1.97 -11.65
N VAL A 184 -7.70 1.73 -10.95
CA VAL A 184 -8.23 0.39 -10.64
C VAL A 184 -9.08 -0.09 -11.81
N ARG A 185 -8.75 -1.26 -12.39
CA ARG A 185 -9.35 -1.74 -13.64
C ARG A 185 -10.22 -2.99 -13.47
#